data_AF-A0A0C6G2G1-F1
#
_entry.id   AF-A0A0C6G2G1-F1
#
_cell.length_a   1.000
_cell.length_b   1.000
_cell.length_c   1.000
_cell.angle_alpha   90.00
_cell.angle_beta   90.00
_cell.angle_gamma   90.00
#
_symmetry.space_group_name_H-M   'P 1'
#
loop_
_entity.id
_entity.type
_entity.pdbx_description
1 polymer ?
#
loop_
_entity_poly.entity_id
_entity_poly.type
_entity_poly.pdbx_seq_one_letter_code
_entity_poly.pdbx_strand_id
1 'polypeptide(L)'
;MNLSSVDWGPVAGQLMRLGAPLLGTLIGGVPGAVAASVIGSLATAIGADPTPESISDKLQNDPGAAQAARDFEADNRERLEIEIERTKRVQIEQANVSLRAEITAGDRFQRWARPFNMWVLGAVTGSYGFCCVAAAIVTMATKDPTALTHLVALGATLVTVLVPCGAVAGVTAWQQTKENLAGVVQRPPPAGLVPGKPAKRK
;
A
#
# COMPACT_ATOMS: atom_id res chain seq x y z
N MET A 1 -5.60 -23.19 -24.79
CA MET A 1 -6.43 -23.35 -23.57
C MET A 1 -6.20 -22.12 -22.70
N ASN A 2 -7.25 -21.37 -22.35
CA ASN A 2 -7.12 -20.08 -21.66
C ASN A 2 -7.01 -20.34 -20.15
N LEU A 3 -5.78 -20.41 -19.63
CA LEU A 3 -5.48 -20.77 -18.23
C LEU A 3 -5.96 -19.73 -17.21
N SER A 4 -6.46 -18.58 -17.67
CA SER A 4 -6.90 -17.43 -16.87
C SER A 4 -8.33 -17.56 -16.33
N SER A 5 -9.16 -18.45 -16.86
CA SER A 5 -10.55 -18.67 -16.41
C SER A 5 -10.71 -19.91 -15.52
N VAL A 6 -9.61 -20.58 -15.18
CA VAL A 6 -9.57 -21.84 -14.45
C VAL A 6 -9.21 -21.57 -12.99
N ASP A 7 -9.95 -22.17 -12.05
CA ASP A 7 -9.68 -22.01 -10.61
C ASP A 7 -8.56 -22.94 -10.15
N TRP A 8 -7.41 -22.36 -9.83
CA TRP A 8 -6.22 -23.06 -9.35
C TRP A 8 -6.08 -23.05 -7.82
N GLY A 9 -6.99 -22.37 -7.10
CA GLY A 9 -7.00 -22.27 -5.65
C GLY A 9 -7.00 -23.63 -4.93
N PRO A 10 -7.80 -24.62 -5.37
CA PRO A 10 -7.83 -25.95 -4.75
C PRO A 10 -6.49 -26.70 -4.86
N VAL A 11 -5.85 -26.67 -6.03
CA VAL A 11 -4.54 -27.30 -6.27
C VAL A 11 -3.45 -26.64 -5.43
N ALA A 12 -3.46 -25.29 -5.38
CA ALA A 12 -2.54 -24.54 -4.54
C ALA A 12 -2.68 -24.92 -3.06
N GLY A 13 -3.92 -25.00 -2.56
CA GLY A 13 -4.19 -25.41 -1.17
C GLY A 13 -3.73 -26.85 -0.87
N GLN A 14 -3.86 -27.76 -1.83
CA GLN A 14 -3.37 -29.14 -1.70
C GLN A 14 -1.84 -29.20 -1.65
N LEU A 15 -1.14 -28.47 -2.53
CA LEU A 15 0.32 -28.42 -2.54
C LEU A 15 0.88 -27.84 -1.23
N MET A 16 0.27 -26.76 -0.71
CA MET A 16 0.66 -26.20 0.59
C MET A 16 0.47 -27.20 1.73
N ARG A 17 -0.61 -27.98 1.71
CA ARG A 17 -0.88 -29.03 2.72
C ARG A 17 0.08 -30.22 2.62
N LEU A 18 0.53 -30.55 1.42
CA LEU A 18 1.41 -31.70 1.16
C LEU A 18 2.90 -31.41 1.37
N GLY A 19 3.25 -30.16 1.69
CA GLY A 19 4.61 -29.73 2.01
C GLY A 19 5.35 -29.08 0.84
N ALA A 20 4.62 -28.61 -0.18
CA ALA A 20 5.15 -27.84 -1.30
C ALA A 20 4.60 -26.38 -1.30
N PRO A 21 4.99 -25.54 -0.31
CA PRO A 21 4.47 -24.19 -0.14
C PRO A 21 4.92 -23.20 -1.22
N LEU A 22 6.12 -23.33 -1.79
CA LEU A 22 6.58 -22.42 -2.86
C LEU A 22 5.80 -22.65 -4.14
N LEU A 23 5.54 -23.91 -4.50
CA LEU A 23 4.66 -24.24 -5.62
C LEU A 23 3.23 -23.75 -5.38
N GLY A 24 2.70 -23.96 -4.18
CA GLY A 24 1.37 -23.47 -3.80
C GLY A 24 1.23 -21.95 -3.89
N THR A 25 2.24 -21.18 -3.45
CA THR A 25 2.22 -19.72 -3.55
C THR A 25 2.33 -19.21 -4.98
N LEU A 26 3.10 -19.90 -5.82
CA LEU A 26 3.29 -19.53 -7.22
C LEU A 26 2.06 -19.85 -8.08
N ILE A 27 1.35 -20.94 -7.78
CA ILE A 27 0.14 -21.37 -8.48
C ILE A 27 -1.10 -20.63 -7.95
N GLY A 28 -1.21 -20.41 -6.63
CA GLY A 28 -2.38 -19.79 -6.00
C GLY A 28 -2.32 -18.26 -5.90
N GLY A 29 -1.11 -17.67 -5.92
CA GLY A 29 -0.92 -16.23 -5.70
C GLY A 29 -0.63 -15.41 -6.96
N VAL A 30 -0.42 -16.04 -8.12
CA VAL A 30 0.06 -15.37 -9.33
C VAL A 30 -0.94 -15.51 -10.48
N PRO A 31 -1.52 -14.40 -10.96
CA PRO A 31 -2.29 -14.41 -12.19
C PRO A 31 -1.34 -14.51 -13.41
N GLY A 32 -1.50 -15.54 -14.24
CA GLY A 32 -0.98 -15.54 -15.62
C GLY A 32 0.23 -16.45 -15.92
N ALA A 33 1.03 -16.04 -16.91
CA ALA A 33 1.96 -16.89 -17.66
C ALA A 33 3.07 -17.58 -16.83
N VAL A 34 3.42 -17.01 -15.67
CA VAL A 34 4.41 -17.60 -14.74
C VAL A 34 3.83 -18.85 -14.07
N ALA A 35 2.55 -18.81 -13.68
CA ALA A 35 1.87 -20.00 -13.16
C ALA A 35 1.78 -21.09 -14.24
N ALA A 36 1.52 -20.72 -15.49
CA ALA A 36 1.41 -21.67 -16.60
C ALA A 36 2.69 -22.49 -16.84
N SER A 37 3.86 -21.86 -16.76
CA SER A 37 5.14 -22.56 -16.97
C SER A 37 5.47 -23.50 -15.81
N VAL A 38 5.18 -23.10 -14.57
CA VAL A 38 5.41 -23.90 -13.37
C VAL A 38 4.41 -25.07 -13.26
N ILE A 39 3.15 -24.85 -13.63
CA ILE A 39 2.12 -25.90 -13.74
C ILE A 39 2.55 -26.96 -14.76
N GLY A 40 3.06 -26.54 -15.93
CA GLY A 40 3.55 -27.47 -16.95
C GLY A 40 4.73 -28.32 -16.47
N SER A 41 5.70 -27.72 -15.78
CA SER A 41 6.83 -28.47 -15.21
C SER A 41 6.42 -29.41 -14.08
N LEU A 42 5.47 -28.98 -13.23
CA LEU A 42 4.94 -29.81 -12.16
C LEU A 42 4.15 -31.00 -12.73
N ALA A 43 3.26 -30.74 -13.69
CA ALA A 43 2.49 -31.77 -14.39
C ALA A 43 3.40 -32.82 -15.04
N THR A 44 4.53 -32.38 -15.64
CA THR A 44 5.55 -33.30 -16.18
C THR A 44 6.22 -34.12 -15.10
N ALA A 45 6.59 -33.51 -13.96
CA ALA A 45 7.26 -34.18 -12.85
C ALA A 45 6.38 -35.25 -12.18
N ILE A 46 5.07 -34.98 -12.05
CA ILE A 46 4.11 -35.94 -11.49
C ILE A 46 3.47 -36.83 -12.56
N GLY A 47 3.72 -36.57 -13.85
CA GLY A 47 3.13 -37.26 -15.00
C GLY A 47 1.61 -37.06 -15.15
N ALA A 48 1.07 -35.94 -14.69
CA ALA A 48 -0.34 -35.57 -14.87
C ALA A 48 -0.51 -34.70 -16.12
N ASP A 49 -1.75 -34.54 -16.57
CA ASP A 49 -2.06 -33.51 -17.54
C ASP A 49 -1.99 -32.12 -16.88
N PRO A 50 -1.62 -31.05 -17.60
CA PRO A 50 -1.54 -29.69 -17.06
C PRO A 50 -2.93 -29.05 -16.87
N THR A 51 -3.85 -29.79 -16.25
CA THR A 51 -5.19 -29.36 -15.86
C THR A 51 -5.34 -29.46 -14.34
N PRO A 52 -6.08 -28.55 -13.70
CA PRO A 52 -6.21 -28.56 -12.25
C PRO A 52 -6.89 -29.83 -11.74
N GLU A 53 -7.86 -30.39 -12.47
CA GLU A 53 -8.52 -31.63 -12.08
C GLU A 53 -7.52 -32.80 -12.08
N SER A 54 -6.78 -32.99 -13.18
CA SER A 54 -5.80 -34.09 -13.33
C SER A 54 -4.70 -34.01 -12.27
N ILE A 55 -4.17 -32.82 -12.03
CA ILE A 55 -3.15 -32.59 -11.00
C ILE A 55 -3.73 -32.88 -9.61
N SER A 56 -4.92 -32.35 -9.30
CA SER A 56 -5.56 -32.54 -7.99
C SER A 56 -5.92 -34.00 -7.71
N ASP A 57 -6.37 -34.73 -8.72
CA ASP A 57 -6.69 -36.16 -8.61
C ASP A 57 -5.42 -36.97 -8.40
N LYS A 58 -4.34 -36.63 -9.12
CA LYS A 58 -3.07 -37.35 -8.97
C LYS A 58 -2.41 -37.08 -7.62
N LEU A 59 -2.44 -35.84 -7.13
CA LEU A 59 -1.94 -35.48 -5.80
C LEU A 59 -2.76 -36.10 -4.65
N GLN A 60 -4.05 -36.40 -4.85
CA GLN A 60 -4.89 -37.06 -3.85
C GLN A 60 -4.74 -38.58 -3.85
N ASN A 61 -4.65 -39.19 -5.04
CA ASN A 61 -4.72 -40.64 -5.20
C ASN A 61 -3.34 -41.31 -5.21
N ASP A 62 -2.26 -40.57 -5.46
CA ASP A 62 -0.90 -41.12 -5.57
C ASP A 62 0.06 -40.49 -4.53
N PRO A 63 0.49 -41.25 -3.51
CA PRO A 63 1.52 -40.80 -2.56
C PRO A 63 2.85 -40.45 -3.24
N GLY A 64 3.15 -41.08 -4.38
CA GLY A 64 4.34 -40.81 -5.19
C GLY A 64 4.28 -39.45 -5.87
N ALA A 65 3.09 -38.98 -6.27
CA ALA A 65 2.91 -37.65 -6.84
C ALA A 65 3.16 -36.54 -5.81
N ALA A 66 2.74 -36.75 -4.55
CA ALA A 66 3.03 -35.83 -3.46
C ALA A 66 4.53 -35.76 -3.15
N GLN A 67 5.23 -36.91 -3.19
CA GLN A 67 6.69 -36.95 -3.01
C GLN A 67 7.41 -36.25 -4.17
N ALA A 68 7.03 -36.55 -5.41
CA ALA A 68 7.61 -35.92 -6.60
C ALA A 68 7.41 -34.39 -6.62
N ALA A 69 6.26 -33.90 -6.15
CA ALA A 69 6.02 -32.45 -6.01
C ALA A 69 6.95 -31.81 -4.97
N ARG A 70 7.22 -32.49 -3.84
CA ARG A 70 8.16 -32.02 -2.82
C ARG A 70 9.60 -32.04 -3.31
N ASP A 71 10.00 -33.12 -4.00
CA ASP A 71 11.35 -33.25 -4.54
C ASP A 71 11.58 -32.20 -5.63
N PHE A 72 10.58 -31.94 -6.49
CA PHE A 72 10.64 -30.86 -7.47
C PHE A 72 10.80 -29.47 -6.81
N GLU A 73 10.09 -29.20 -5.72
CA GLU A 73 10.26 -27.95 -4.96
C GLU A 73 11.65 -27.87 -4.30
N ALA A 74 12.16 -28.97 -3.76
CA ALA A 74 13.49 -29.02 -3.15
C ALA A 74 14.60 -28.75 -4.19
N ASP A 75 14.50 -29.38 -5.35
CA ASP A 75 15.48 -29.25 -6.45
C ASP A 75 15.44 -27.86 -7.11
N ASN A 76 14.29 -27.19 -7.09
CA ASN A 76 14.08 -25.91 -7.78
C ASN A 76 13.83 -24.73 -6.82
N ARG A 77 14.11 -24.88 -5.52
CA ARG A 77 13.78 -23.88 -4.49
C ARG A 77 14.26 -22.47 -4.85
N GLU A 78 15.55 -22.32 -5.19
CA GLU A 78 16.13 -21.01 -5.52
C GLU A 78 15.45 -20.36 -6.73
N ARG A 79 15.16 -21.16 -7.76
CA ARG A 79 14.45 -20.69 -8.95
C ARG A 79 13.02 -20.23 -8.63
N LEU A 80 12.30 -21.00 -7.81
CA LEU A 80 10.93 -20.68 -7.41
C LEU A 80 10.88 -19.40 -6.57
N GLU A 81 11.83 -19.22 -5.64
CA GLU A 81 11.95 -17.99 -4.83
C GLU A 81 12.18 -16.76 -5.71
N ILE A 82 13.09 -16.85 -6.70
CA ILE A 82 13.35 -15.77 -7.66
C ILE A 82 12.10 -15.40 -8.45
N GLU A 83 11.31 -16.39 -8.91
CA GLU A 83 10.08 -16.13 -9.67
C GLU A 83 8.97 -15.53 -8.79
N ILE A 84 8.87 -15.92 -7.52
CA ILE A 84 7.95 -15.29 -6.55
C ILE A 84 8.34 -13.82 -6.35
N GLU A 85 9.63 -13.52 -6.18
CA GLU A 85 10.11 -12.15 -6.02
C GLU A 85 9.86 -11.30 -7.27
N ARG A 86 10.16 -11.83 -8.45
CA ARG A 86 9.90 -11.16 -9.73
C ARG A 86 8.42 -10.82 -9.88
N THR A 87 7.55 -11.77 -9.55
CA THR A 87 6.11 -11.55 -9.64
C THR A 87 5.64 -10.48 -8.64
N LYS A 88 6.11 -10.53 -7.39
CA LYS A 88 5.80 -9.50 -6.39
C LYS A 88 6.23 -8.12 -6.87
N ARG A 89 7.42 -8.00 -7.48
CA ARG A 89 7.91 -6.74 -8.05
C ARG A 89 7.00 -6.22 -9.16
N VAL A 90 6.58 -7.08 -10.08
CA VAL A 90 5.65 -6.70 -11.17
C VAL A 90 4.29 -6.26 -10.63
N GLN A 91 3.73 -6.96 -9.63
CA GLN A 91 2.48 -6.56 -8.99
C GLN A 91 2.61 -5.20 -8.29
N ILE A 92 3.71 -4.98 -7.57
CA ILE A 92 4.02 -3.69 -6.93
C ILE A 92 4.16 -2.59 -7.99
N GLU A 93 4.82 -2.87 -9.11
CA GLU A 93 4.99 -1.91 -10.19
C GLU A 93 3.66 -1.55 -10.87
N GLN A 94 2.80 -2.54 -11.13
CA GLN A 94 1.44 -2.30 -11.66
C GLN A 94 0.58 -1.48 -10.69
N ALA A 95 0.64 -1.79 -9.39
CA ALA A 95 -0.02 -1.01 -8.35
C ALA A 95 0.53 0.43 -8.26
N ASN A 96 1.84 0.60 -8.46
CA ASN A 96 2.45 1.92 -8.52
C ASN A 96 2.03 2.71 -9.76
N VAL A 97 1.79 2.05 -10.91
CA VAL A 97 1.28 2.71 -12.13
C VAL A 97 -0.13 3.23 -11.93
N SER A 98 -1.03 2.44 -11.33
CA SER A 98 -2.40 2.90 -11.03
C SER A 98 -2.39 4.02 -9.98
N LEU A 99 -1.57 3.89 -8.94
CA LEU A 99 -1.40 4.94 -7.93
C LEU A 99 -0.82 6.23 -8.53
N ARG A 100 0.15 6.13 -9.44
CA ARG A 100 0.68 7.29 -10.18
C ARG A 100 -0.41 7.90 -11.04
N ALA A 101 -1.23 7.11 -11.72
CA ALA A 101 -2.36 7.62 -12.50
C ALA A 101 -3.37 8.37 -11.61
N GLU A 102 -3.64 7.87 -10.40
CA GLU A 102 -4.50 8.54 -9.40
C GLU A 102 -3.88 9.84 -8.88
N ILE A 103 -2.58 9.84 -8.55
CA ILE A 103 -1.84 11.04 -8.12
C ILE A 103 -1.83 12.10 -9.23
N THR A 104 -1.74 11.68 -10.50
CA THR A 104 -1.71 12.58 -11.66
C THR A 104 -3.11 13.07 -12.04
N ALA A 105 -4.17 12.33 -11.69
CA ALA A 105 -5.56 12.74 -11.87
C ALA A 105 -5.93 14.00 -11.08
N GLY A 106 -5.10 14.39 -10.10
CA GLY A 106 -4.88 15.81 -9.80
C GLY A 106 -6.14 16.57 -9.39
N ASP A 107 -6.99 15.97 -8.56
CA ASP A 107 -8.22 16.64 -8.14
C ASP A 107 -7.88 17.90 -7.32
N ARG A 108 -8.36 19.04 -7.82
CA ARG A 108 -7.97 20.38 -7.30
C ARG A 108 -8.34 20.54 -5.83
N PHE A 109 -9.43 19.91 -5.41
CA PHE A 109 -9.88 19.91 -4.01
C PHE A 109 -8.93 19.12 -3.10
N GLN A 110 -8.42 17.97 -3.53
CA GLN A 110 -7.50 17.16 -2.73
C GLN A 110 -6.12 17.83 -2.57
N ARG A 111 -5.69 18.59 -3.58
CA ARG A 111 -4.45 19.39 -3.52
C ARG A 111 -4.54 20.56 -2.52
N TRP A 112 -5.73 21.18 -2.41
CA TRP A 112 -5.97 22.30 -1.50
C TRP A 112 -6.36 21.88 -0.09
N ALA A 113 -6.87 20.66 0.11
CA ALA A 113 -7.20 20.13 1.43
C ALA A 113 -5.99 20.14 2.39
N ARG A 114 -4.77 19.91 1.87
CA ARG A 114 -3.53 19.90 2.66
C ARG A 114 -3.16 21.28 3.26
N PRO A 115 -2.95 22.33 2.45
CA PRO A 115 -2.70 23.66 3.00
C PRO A 115 -3.89 24.16 3.82
N PHE A 116 -5.13 23.88 3.39
CA PHE A 116 -6.32 24.27 4.14
C PHE A 116 -6.34 23.68 5.55
N ASN A 117 -6.02 22.39 5.72
CA ASN A 117 -5.94 21.76 7.03
C ASN A 117 -4.88 22.42 7.93
N MET A 118 -3.72 22.81 7.39
CA MET A 118 -2.70 23.52 8.16
C MET A 118 -3.13 24.93 8.57
N TRP A 119 -3.80 25.67 7.68
CA TRP A 119 -4.34 26.99 8.00
C TRP A 119 -5.43 26.91 9.07
N VAL A 120 -6.33 25.92 8.97
CA VAL A 120 -7.38 25.69 9.97
C VAL A 120 -6.77 25.30 11.32
N LEU A 121 -5.83 24.37 11.36
CA LEU A 121 -5.16 23.95 12.60
C LEU A 121 -4.41 25.11 13.27
N GLY A 122 -3.70 25.92 12.47
CA GLY A 122 -3.00 27.11 12.93
C GLY A 122 -3.95 28.18 13.45
N ALA A 123 -5.07 28.43 12.76
CA ALA A 123 -6.08 29.40 13.19
C ALA A 123 -6.75 28.97 14.51
N VAL A 124 -7.13 27.68 14.64
CA VAL A 124 -7.74 27.14 15.86
C VAL A 124 -6.77 27.22 17.03
N THR A 125 -5.53 26.76 16.86
CA THR A 125 -4.52 26.78 17.93
C THR A 125 -4.13 28.21 18.32
N GLY A 126 -3.99 29.11 17.34
CA GLY A 126 -3.69 30.52 17.56
C GLY A 126 -4.82 31.26 18.28
N SER A 127 -6.07 31.03 17.88
CA SER A 127 -7.25 31.63 18.53
C SER A 127 -7.39 31.17 19.98
N TYR A 128 -7.17 29.89 20.26
CA TYR A 128 -7.17 29.36 21.62
C TYR A 128 -6.07 29.98 22.49
N GLY A 129 -4.84 30.09 21.96
CA GLY A 129 -3.74 30.77 22.65
C GLY A 129 -4.07 32.24 22.97
N PHE A 130 -4.71 32.95 22.04
CA PHE A 130 -5.17 34.32 22.26
C PHE A 130 -6.23 34.41 23.38
N CYS A 131 -7.19 33.49 23.40
CA CYS A 131 -8.19 33.41 24.48
C CYS A 131 -7.57 33.15 25.86
N CYS A 132 -6.54 32.30 25.94
CA CYS A 132 -5.81 32.05 27.19
C CYS A 132 -5.13 33.32 27.73
N VAL A 133 -4.50 34.12 26.85
CA VAL A 133 -3.88 35.39 27.24
C VAL A 133 -4.94 36.39 27.71
N ALA A 134 -6.05 36.51 26.97
CA ALA A 134 -7.14 37.41 27.35
C ALA A 134 -7.75 37.03 28.70
N ALA A 135 -7.99 35.74 28.95
CA ALA A 135 -8.51 35.28 30.24
C ALA A 135 -7.51 35.49 31.37
N ALA A 136 -6.21 35.27 31.14
CA ALA A 136 -5.19 35.56 32.15
C ALA A 136 -5.22 37.04 32.58
N ILE A 137 -5.32 37.97 31.62
CA ILE A 137 -5.46 39.40 31.90
C ILE A 137 -6.73 39.69 32.72
N VAL A 138 -7.87 39.10 32.34
CA VAL A 138 -9.14 39.27 33.08
C VAL A 138 -9.01 38.75 34.51
N THR A 139 -8.45 37.56 34.71
CA THR A 139 -8.29 36.99 36.06
C THR A 139 -7.34 37.82 36.94
N MET A 140 -6.31 38.44 36.38
CA MET A 140 -5.44 39.37 37.11
C MET A 140 -6.19 40.65 37.52
N ALA A 141 -7.14 41.10 36.70
CA ALA A 141 -7.93 42.31 36.96
C ALA A 141 -9.10 42.07 37.94
N THR A 142 -9.83 40.97 37.81
CA THR A 142 -11.05 40.69 38.58
C THR A 142 -10.80 39.79 39.80
N LYS A 143 -9.62 39.17 39.90
CA LYS A 143 -9.25 38.14 40.90
C LYS A 143 -10.17 36.92 40.91
N ASP A 144 -11.01 36.76 39.90
CA ASP A 144 -11.90 35.61 39.73
C ASP A 144 -11.29 34.62 38.73
N PRO A 145 -11.04 33.35 39.10
CA PRO A 145 -10.40 32.37 38.24
C PRO A 145 -11.35 31.69 37.24
N THR A 146 -12.66 31.94 37.30
CA THR A 146 -13.68 31.23 36.50
C THR A 146 -13.37 31.18 34.99
N ALA A 147 -12.94 32.30 34.39
CA ALA A 147 -12.57 32.35 32.98
C ALA A 147 -11.40 31.43 32.60
N LEU A 148 -10.40 31.30 33.47
CA LEU A 148 -9.28 30.37 33.27
C LEU A 148 -9.72 28.91 33.41
N THR A 149 -10.57 28.61 34.39
CA THR A 149 -11.08 27.25 34.61
C THR A 149 -11.84 26.72 33.40
N HIS A 150 -12.68 27.55 32.76
CA HIS A 150 -13.41 27.17 31.55
C HIS A 150 -12.48 26.93 30.35
N LEU A 151 -11.43 27.73 30.20
CA LEU A 151 -10.46 27.54 29.11
C LEU A 151 -9.62 26.28 29.29
N VAL A 152 -9.19 25.97 30.51
CA VAL A 152 -8.45 24.72 30.80
C VAL A 152 -9.30 23.49 30.44
N ALA A 153 -10.60 23.51 30.76
CA ALA A 153 -11.53 22.44 30.40
C ALA A 153 -11.69 22.32 28.87
N LEU A 154 -11.80 23.44 28.15
CA LEU A 154 -11.85 23.45 26.68
C LEU A 154 -10.54 22.95 26.05
N GLY A 155 -9.39 23.28 26.63
CA GLY A 155 -8.08 22.80 26.20
C GLY A 155 -7.99 21.28 26.17
N ALA A 156 -8.50 20.60 27.21
CA ALA A 156 -8.52 19.14 27.26
C ALA A 156 -9.33 18.53 26.11
N THR A 157 -10.47 19.15 25.75
CA THR A 157 -11.29 18.70 24.61
C THR A 157 -10.71 19.06 23.24
N LEU A 158 -9.91 20.12 23.16
CA LEU A 158 -9.22 20.49 21.93
C LEU A 158 -8.08 19.52 21.61
N VAL A 159 -7.34 19.06 22.63
CA VAL A 159 -6.24 18.10 22.45
C VAL A 159 -6.73 16.79 21.82
N THR A 160 -7.91 16.29 22.21
CA THR A 160 -8.45 15.04 21.66
C THR A 160 -8.78 15.13 20.16
N VAL A 161 -9.07 16.33 19.65
CA VAL A 161 -9.36 16.58 18.23
C VAL A 161 -8.10 16.97 17.46
N LEU A 162 -7.23 17.80 18.04
CA LEU A 162 -6.05 18.34 17.36
C LEU A 162 -4.92 17.32 17.23
N VAL A 163 -4.74 16.41 18.20
CA VAL A 163 -3.66 15.40 18.16
C VAL A 163 -3.82 14.43 16.98
N PRO A 164 -5.00 13.82 16.73
CA PRO A 164 -5.21 13.00 15.54
C PRO A 164 -4.97 13.77 14.23
N CYS A 165 -5.51 15.00 14.12
CA CYS A 165 -5.33 15.83 12.94
C CYS A 165 -3.85 16.20 12.69
N GLY A 166 -3.11 16.53 13.74
CA GLY A 166 -1.68 16.80 13.69
C GLY A 166 -0.85 15.58 13.34
N ALA A 167 -1.21 14.40 13.86
CA ALA A 167 -0.52 13.14 13.55
C ALA A 167 -0.66 12.77 12.06
N VAL A 168 -1.86 12.89 11.50
CA VAL A 168 -2.10 12.65 10.06
C VAL A 168 -1.30 13.64 9.20
N ALA A 169 -1.31 14.93 9.55
CA ALA A 169 -0.52 15.93 8.86
C ALA A 169 1.00 15.62 8.95
N GLY A 170 1.50 15.21 10.11
CA GLY A 170 2.89 14.84 10.33
C GLY A 170 3.34 13.63 9.49
N VAL A 171 2.54 12.56 9.48
CA VAL A 171 2.84 11.34 8.70
C VAL A 171 2.91 11.66 7.19
N THR A 172 1.99 12.46 6.68
CA THR A 172 2.00 12.82 5.25
C THR A 172 3.20 13.68 4.85
N ALA A 173 3.64 14.60 5.71
CA ALA A 173 4.84 15.40 5.49
C ALA A 173 6.13 14.54 5.54
N TRP A 174 6.18 13.59 6.46
CA TRP A 174 7.30 12.65 6.62
C TRP A 174 7.45 11.72 5.40
N GLN A 175 6.34 11.19 4.88
CA GLN A 175 6.33 10.35 3.69
C GLN A 175 6.82 11.11 2.44
N GLN A 176 6.37 12.35 2.23
CA GLN A 176 6.86 13.19 1.13
C GLN A 176 8.36 13.48 1.23
N THR A 177 8.86 13.67 2.45
CA THR A 177 10.30 13.87 2.67
C THR A 177 11.08 12.64 2.26
N LYS A 178 10.62 11.45 2.63
CA LYS A 178 11.23 10.18 2.21
C LYS A 178 11.18 9.99 0.69
N GLU A 179 10.07 10.33 0.05
CA GLU A 179 9.91 10.24 -1.41
C GLU A 179 10.84 11.18 -2.17
N ASN A 180 11.04 12.40 -1.65
CA ASN A 180 11.97 13.38 -2.21
C ASN A 180 13.43 12.94 -2.01
N LEU A 181 13.77 12.40 -0.84
CA LEU A 181 15.11 11.89 -0.54
C LEU A 181 15.45 10.63 -1.35
N ALA A 182 14.47 9.77 -1.60
CA ALA A 182 14.62 8.57 -2.41
C ALA A 182 14.65 8.86 -3.93
N GLY A 183 14.48 10.12 -4.35
CA GLY A 183 14.46 10.51 -5.77
C GLY A 183 13.26 9.97 -6.56
N VAL A 184 12.24 9.44 -5.87
CA VAL A 184 11.06 8.82 -6.49
C VAL A 184 10.10 9.86 -7.05
N VAL A 185 10.09 11.07 -6.47
CA VAL A 185 9.31 12.20 -6.95
C VAL A 185 10.20 13.12 -7.78
N GLN A 186 10.35 12.80 -9.06
CA GLN A 186 10.68 13.85 -10.02
C GLN A 186 9.46 14.75 -10.11
N ARG A 187 9.53 15.96 -9.54
CA ARG A 187 8.53 17.00 -9.80
C ARG A 187 8.39 17.10 -11.32
N PRO A 188 7.17 17.01 -11.89
CA PRO A 188 7.00 17.38 -13.28
C PRO A 188 7.56 18.80 -13.44
N PRO A 189 8.40 19.06 -14.47
CA PRO A 189 9.04 20.35 -14.65
C PRO A 189 7.97 21.45 -14.59
N PRO A 190 8.25 22.62 -13.98
CA PRO A 190 7.32 23.74 -14.01
C PRO A 190 6.88 23.94 -15.46
N ALA A 191 5.60 24.22 -15.69
CA ALA A 191 4.97 24.18 -17.01
C ALA A 191 5.66 25.04 -18.12
N GLY A 192 6.65 25.86 -17.76
CA GLY A 192 7.53 26.59 -18.68
C GLY A 192 8.82 25.86 -19.13
N LEU A 193 9.09 24.63 -18.66
CA LEU A 193 10.25 23.83 -19.06
C LEU A 193 9.88 22.54 -19.82
N VAL A 194 8.61 22.39 -20.22
CA VAL A 194 8.21 21.36 -21.19
C VAL A 194 8.63 21.84 -22.58
N PRO A 195 9.56 21.15 -23.28
CA PRO A 195 9.89 21.52 -24.66
C PRO A 195 8.62 21.46 -25.50
N GLY A 196 8.19 22.62 -26.01
CA GLY A 196 7.02 22.74 -26.90
C GLY A 196 5.79 23.49 -26.34
N LYS A 197 5.75 23.92 -25.08
CA LYS A 197 4.68 24.83 -24.60
C LYS A 197 5.18 26.28 -24.54
N PRO A 198 4.59 27.22 -25.31
CA PRO A 198 4.99 28.62 -25.22
C PRO A 198 4.68 29.14 -23.81
N ALA A 199 5.70 29.68 -23.15
CA ALA A 199 5.55 30.41 -21.91
C ALA A 199 4.59 31.58 -22.16
N LYS A 200 3.42 31.58 -21.50
CA LYS A 200 2.52 32.74 -21.52
C LYS A 200 3.25 33.91 -20.87
N ARG A 201 3.74 34.86 -21.67
CA ARG A 201 4.17 36.17 -21.20
C ARG A 201 2.96 36.87 -20.56
N LYS A 202 3.13 37.31 -19.32
CA LYS A 202 2.35 38.42 -18.76
C LYS A 202 2.91 39.73 -19.31
#